data_AF-B4FHX5-F1
#
_entry.id   AF-B4FHX5-F1
#
_cell.length_a   1.000
_cell.length_b   1.000
_cell.length_c   1.000
_cell.angle_alpha   90.00
_cell.angle_beta   90.00
_cell.angle_gamma   90.00
#
_symmetry.space_group_name_H-M   'P 1'
#
loop_
_entity.id
_entity.type
_entity.pdbx_description
1 polymer ?
#
loop_
_entity_poly.entity_id
_entity_poly.type
_entity_poly.pdbx_seq_one_letter_code
_entity_poly.pdbx_strand_id
1 'polypeptide(L)'
;MENVHVGIEFTGNCSTHPDDSFDPSDLPAIDHVTMKNMAGTNISVAGVLSGIEGAPFTAICLSNLNFSMAAGSGPSSWSCSDVSGYSEAVFPEPCTELRDPSSSSSVCYSLASYSAIETA
;
A
#
# COMPACT_ATOMS: atom_id res chain seq x y z
N MET A 1 8.71 -11.76 -6.31
CA MET A 1 7.37 -12.39 -6.37
C MET A 1 7.20 -13.01 -7.73
N GLU A 2 6.55 -14.17 -7.87
CA GLU A 2 6.36 -14.83 -9.17
C GLU A 2 4.98 -15.50 -9.20
N ASN A 3 4.26 -15.38 -10.32
CA ASN A 3 2.95 -16.03 -10.55
C ASN A 3 1.90 -15.69 -9.48
N VAL A 4 1.83 -14.42 -9.07
CA VAL A 4 0.84 -13.95 -8.08
C VAL A 4 -0.33 -13.23 -8.76
N HIS A 5 -1.52 -13.39 -8.18
CA HIS A 5 -2.69 -12.69 -8.72
C HIS A 5 -2.62 -11.19 -8.42
N VAL A 6 -2.42 -10.81 -7.15
CA VAL A 6 -2.26 -9.41 -6.72
C VAL A 6 -0.87 -9.21 -6.14
N GLY A 7 -0.14 -8.17 -6.58
CA GLY A 7 1.19 -7.85 -6.09
C GLY A 7 1.16 -7.21 -4.69
N ILE A 8 0.35 -6.16 -4.51
CA ILE A 8 0.18 -5.44 -3.24
C ILE A 8 -1.32 -5.26 -2.98
N GLU A 9 -1.79 -5.66 -1.80
CA GLU A 9 -3.19 -5.49 -1.40
C GLU A 9 -3.30 -4.81 -0.03
N PHE A 10 -3.90 -3.62 0.00
CA PHE A 10 -4.35 -2.95 1.22
C PHE A 10 -5.88 -2.92 1.19
N THR A 11 -6.53 -3.40 2.25
CA THR A 11 -7.99 -3.42 2.34
C THR A 11 -8.45 -2.99 3.73
N GLY A 12 -9.32 -2.00 3.77
CA GLY A 12 -10.10 -1.63 4.95
C GLY A 12 -11.36 -2.49 5.14
N ASN A 13 -11.72 -3.33 4.16
CA ASN A 13 -12.96 -4.11 4.18
C ASN A 13 -12.75 -5.50 4.81
N CYS A 14 -12.34 -5.52 6.07
CA CYS A 14 -12.20 -6.72 6.88
C CYS A 14 -13.40 -6.82 7.84
N SER A 15 -14.51 -7.37 7.36
CA SER A 15 -15.83 -7.30 8.03
C SER A 15 -16.08 -8.38 9.10
N THR A 16 -15.07 -9.17 9.48
CA THR A 16 -15.23 -10.29 10.42
C THR A 16 -14.67 -9.94 11.80
N HIS A 17 -15.53 -9.98 12.81
CA HIS A 17 -15.13 -9.89 14.21
C HIS A 17 -15.53 -11.20 14.93
N PRO A 18 -14.73 -11.67 15.90
CA PRO A 18 -15.02 -12.90 16.65
C PRO A 18 -16.23 -12.75 17.59
N ASP A 19 -16.65 -11.52 17.89
CA ASP A 19 -17.80 -11.18 18.73
C ASP A 19 -18.49 -9.89 18.24
N ASP A 20 -19.63 -9.57 18.85
CA ASP A 20 -20.45 -8.38 18.56
C ASP A 20 -20.12 -7.16 19.43
N SER A 21 -19.02 -7.20 20.20
CA SER A 21 -18.65 -6.13 21.16
C SER A 21 -17.70 -5.10 20.56
N PHE A 22 -17.36 -5.21 19.28
CA PHE A 22 -16.56 -4.22 18.56
C PHE A 22 -17.33 -2.90 18.38
N ASP A 23 -16.63 -1.78 18.49
CA ASP A 23 -17.19 -0.45 18.19
C ASP A 23 -17.04 -0.15 16.69
N PRO A 24 -18.14 -0.14 15.90
CA PRO A 24 -18.06 0.11 14.46
C PRO A 24 -17.62 1.53 14.11
N SER A 25 -17.58 2.44 15.08
CA SER A 25 -17.11 3.82 14.90
C SER A 25 -15.61 4.00 15.20
N ASP A 26 -14.97 3.01 15.82
CA ASP A 26 -13.53 3.07 16.13
C ASP A 26 -12.71 2.59 14.93
N LEU A 27 -12.51 3.50 13.99
CA LEU A 27 -11.77 3.23 12.75
C LEU A 27 -10.25 3.35 12.96
N PRO A 28 -9.45 2.42 12.42
CA PRO A 28 -8.01 2.49 12.55
C PRO A 28 -7.43 3.65 11.74
N ALA A 29 -6.46 4.36 12.32
CA ALA A 29 -5.62 5.29 11.59
C ALA A 29 -4.46 4.52 10.93
N ILE A 30 -4.49 4.41 9.61
CA ILE A 30 -3.43 3.78 8.82
C ILE A 30 -2.70 4.87 8.03
N ASP A 31 -1.47 5.14 8.42
CA ASP A 31 -0.62 6.11 7.76
C ASP A 31 0.87 5.71 7.78
N HIS A 32 1.70 6.48 7.07
CA HIS A 32 3.16 6.32 7.03
C HIS A 32 3.63 4.92 6.61
N VAL A 33 2.94 4.30 5.64
CA VAL A 33 3.24 2.95 5.17
C VAL A 33 4.21 3.01 4.00
N THR A 34 5.32 2.27 4.09
CA THR A 34 6.37 2.23 3.05
C THR A 34 6.47 0.85 2.41
N MET A 35 6.27 0.79 1.09
CA MET A 35 6.56 -0.37 0.25
C MET A 35 7.74 -0.03 -0.65
N LYS A 36 8.89 -0.68 -0.42
CA LYS A 36 10.13 -0.34 -1.10
C LYS A 36 10.88 -1.54 -1.65
N ASN A 37 11.54 -1.37 -2.81
CA ASN A 37 12.45 -2.35 -3.43
C ASN A 37 11.80 -3.72 -3.69
N MET A 38 10.65 -3.73 -4.37
CA MET A 38 9.95 -4.98 -4.70
C MET A 38 10.00 -5.25 -6.19
N ALA A 39 10.22 -6.51 -6.56
CA ALA A 39 10.16 -6.94 -7.94
C ALA A 39 9.35 -8.23 -8.08
N GLY A 40 8.68 -8.37 -9.21
CA GLY A 40 7.98 -9.59 -9.52
C GLY A 40 7.62 -9.77 -10.99
N THR A 41 7.29 -11.01 -11.34
CA THR A 41 6.98 -11.44 -12.70
C THR A 41 5.69 -12.23 -12.74
N ASN A 42 5.01 -12.16 -13.89
CA ASN A 42 3.72 -12.81 -14.11
C ASN A 42 2.66 -12.43 -13.06
N ILE A 43 2.50 -11.12 -12.83
CA ILE A 43 1.54 -10.54 -11.88
C ILE A 43 0.24 -10.18 -12.61
N SER A 44 -0.93 -10.58 -12.11
CA SER A 44 -2.21 -10.25 -12.78
C SER A 44 -2.68 -8.82 -12.49
N VAL A 45 -2.54 -8.35 -11.25
CA VAL A 45 -2.89 -7.01 -10.76
C VAL A 45 -1.72 -6.49 -9.93
N ALA A 46 -1.15 -5.33 -10.29
CA ALA A 46 0.00 -4.76 -9.60
C ALA A 46 -0.36 -4.37 -8.15
N GLY A 47 -1.53 -3.77 -7.95
CA GLY A 47 -2.06 -3.64 -6.60
C GLY A 47 -3.51 -3.16 -6.48
N VAL A 48 -4.10 -3.48 -5.32
CA VAL A 48 -5.43 -3.06 -4.90
C VAL A 48 -5.28 -2.35 -3.57
N LEU A 49 -5.52 -1.04 -3.53
CA LEU A 49 -5.37 -0.22 -2.34
C LEU A 49 -6.72 0.44 -2.03
N SER A 50 -7.47 -0.16 -1.11
CA SER A 50 -8.78 0.30 -0.68
C SER A 50 -8.74 0.65 0.80
N GLY A 51 -8.76 1.94 1.12
CA GLY A 51 -8.92 2.43 2.49
C GLY A 51 -10.32 2.23 3.04
N ILE A 52 -10.60 2.87 4.17
CA ILE A 52 -11.93 2.90 4.80
C ILE A 52 -12.58 4.25 4.47
N GLU A 53 -13.84 4.23 4.03
CA GLU A 53 -14.61 5.45 3.82
C GLU A 53 -14.70 6.25 5.14
N GLY A 54 -14.30 7.53 5.12
CA GLY A 54 -14.24 8.37 6.32
C GLY A 54 -12.97 8.20 7.17
N ALA A 55 -12.16 7.17 6.92
CA ALA A 55 -10.83 6.95 7.50
C ALA A 55 -9.83 6.48 6.43
N PRO A 56 -9.51 7.35 5.45
CA PRO A 56 -8.67 6.97 4.31
C PRO A 56 -7.26 6.58 4.77
N PHE A 57 -6.64 5.66 4.03
CA PHE A 57 -5.25 5.30 4.28
C PHE A 57 -4.35 6.37 3.65
N THR A 58 -3.63 7.10 4.47
CA THR A 58 -2.84 8.26 4.00
C THR A 58 -1.37 7.98 4.09
N ALA A 59 -0.53 8.87 3.54
CA ALA A 59 0.91 8.74 3.67
C ALA A 59 1.39 7.33 3.26
N ILE A 60 0.90 6.84 2.11
CA ILE A 60 1.39 5.60 1.50
C ILE A 60 2.57 5.96 0.61
N CYS A 61 3.68 5.24 0.72
CA CYS A 61 4.88 5.48 -0.06
C CYS A 61 5.31 4.22 -0.84
N LEU A 62 5.27 4.30 -2.17
CA LEU A 62 5.71 3.24 -3.07
C LEU A 62 7.04 3.63 -3.73
N SER A 63 8.14 2.94 -3.44
CA SER A 63 9.47 3.31 -3.93
C SER A 63 10.20 2.13 -4.57
N ASN A 64 10.69 2.31 -5.80
CA ASN A 64 11.47 1.29 -6.52
C ASN A 64 10.74 -0.06 -6.61
N LEU A 65 9.56 -0.05 -7.23
CA LEU A 65 8.75 -1.25 -7.47
C LEU A 65 8.76 -1.60 -8.96
N ASN A 66 8.95 -2.88 -9.30
CA ASN A 66 8.97 -3.33 -10.69
C ASN A 66 8.22 -4.66 -10.86
N PHE A 67 7.00 -4.59 -11.36
CA PHE A 67 6.12 -5.72 -11.61
C PHE A 67 5.93 -5.95 -13.10
N SER A 68 6.40 -7.10 -13.58
CA SER A 68 6.10 -7.59 -14.93
C SER A 68 4.74 -8.28 -14.90
N MET A 69 3.82 -7.76 -15.72
CA MET A 69 2.43 -8.20 -15.75
C MET A 69 2.25 -9.51 -16.53
N ALA A 70 1.29 -10.31 -16.09
CA ALA A 70 0.87 -11.54 -16.76
C ALA A 70 0.26 -11.25 -18.14
N ALA A 71 0.42 -12.18 -19.07
CA ALA A 71 -0.21 -12.05 -20.38
C ALA A 71 -1.75 -11.98 -20.26
N GLY A 72 -2.37 -11.00 -20.90
CA GLY A 72 -3.82 -10.80 -20.84
C GLY A 72 -4.32 -10.06 -19.58
N SER A 73 -3.42 -9.50 -18.76
CA SER A 73 -3.81 -8.57 -17.69
C SER A 73 -4.58 -7.37 -18.25
N GLY A 74 -5.58 -6.90 -17.52
CA GLY A 74 -6.43 -5.76 -17.92
C GLY A 74 -5.65 -4.44 -18.08
N PRO A 75 -6.30 -3.40 -18.64
CA PRO A 75 -5.64 -2.11 -18.90
C PRO A 75 -5.22 -1.39 -17.61
N SER A 76 -5.97 -1.58 -16.52
CA SER A 76 -5.65 -1.03 -15.21
C SER A 76 -4.88 -2.06 -14.40
N SER A 77 -3.61 -1.78 -14.12
CA SER A 77 -2.80 -2.62 -13.23
C SER A 77 -3.04 -2.31 -11.75
N TRP A 78 -3.68 -1.18 -11.44
CA TRP A 78 -3.94 -0.73 -10.07
C TRP A 78 -5.41 -0.38 -9.88
N SER A 79 -5.92 -0.60 -8.67
CA SER A 79 -7.23 -0.12 -8.20
C SER A 79 -7.03 0.62 -6.88
N CYS A 80 -7.47 1.87 -6.80
CA CYS A 80 -7.28 2.71 -5.62
C CYS A 80 -8.59 3.37 -5.20
N SER A 81 -8.88 3.37 -3.89
CA SER A 81 -10.01 4.08 -3.28
C SER A 81 -9.66 4.47 -1.84
N ASP A 82 -10.08 5.66 -1.41
CA ASP A 82 -9.86 6.17 -0.05
C ASP A 82 -8.39 6.08 0.41
N VAL A 83 -7.48 6.41 -0.50
CA VAL A 83 -6.03 6.35 -0.27
C VAL A 83 -5.34 7.63 -0.73
N SER A 84 -4.21 7.97 -0.11
CA SER A 84 -3.33 9.05 -0.61
C SER A 84 -1.86 8.77 -0.31
N GLY A 85 -0.98 9.25 -1.19
CA GLY A 85 0.44 8.92 -1.06
C GLY A 85 1.35 9.45 -2.15
N TYR A 86 2.58 8.96 -2.11
CA TYR A 86 3.66 9.28 -3.03
C TYR A 86 4.24 8.01 -3.65
N SER A 87 4.76 8.14 -4.87
CA SER A 87 5.46 7.06 -5.55
C SER A 87 6.66 7.55 -6.34
N GLU A 88 7.71 6.74 -6.35
CA GLU A 88 8.96 7.00 -7.07
C GLU A 88 9.48 5.70 -7.69
N ALA A 89 9.82 5.74 -8.98
CA ALA A 89 10.36 4.58 -9.70
C ALA A 89 9.48 3.31 -9.55
N VAL A 90 8.18 3.45 -9.84
CA VAL A 90 7.19 2.36 -9.78
C VAL A 90 6.74 1.99 -11.18
N PHE A 91 6.83 0.70 -11.50
CA PHE A 91 6.29 0.11 -12.72
C PHE A 91 5.46 -1.14 -12.39
N PRO A 92 4.24 -1.30 -12.95
CA PRO A 92 3.51 -0.34 -13.79
C PRO A 92 3.07 0.90 -13.00
N GLU A 93 2.77 1.99 -13.71
CA GLU A 93 2.45 3.30 -13.09
C GLU A 93 1.22 3.22 -12.15
N PRO A 94 1.31 3.72 -10.90
CA PRO A 94 0.23 3.64 -9.93
C PRO A 94 -0.86 4.69 -10.18
N CYS A 95 -1.95 4.58 -9.41
CA CYS A 95 -3.05 5.55 -9.41
C CYS A 95 -2.58 6.98 -9.10
N THR A 96 -3.34 7.99 -9.53
CA THR A 96 -3.03 9.41 -9.32
C THR A 96 -2.96 9.82 -7.84
N GLU A 97 -3.74 9.15 -7.00
CA GLU A 97 -3.86 9.31 -5.56
C GLU A 97 -2.54 9.01 -4.82
N LEU A 98 -1.68 8.19 -5.45
CA LEU A 98 -0.40 7.75 -4.89
C LEU A 98 0.79 8.47 -5.54
N ARG A 99 0.54 9.60 -6.19
CA ARG A 99 1.54 10.35 -6.98
C ARG A 99 1.69 11.80 -6.51
N ASP A 100 1.29 12.10 -5.27
CA ASP A 100 1.38 13.44 -4.72
C ASP A 100 2.84 13.75 -4.30
N PRO A 101 3.53 14.69 -4.99
CA PRO A 101 4.90 15.05 -4.67
C PRO A 101 5.04 15.79 -3.33
N SER A 102 3.96 16.37 -2.79
CA SER A 102 3.96 17.04 -1.49
C SER A 102 4.05 16.06 -0.32
N SER A 103 3.74 14.78 -0.56
CA SER A 103 3.89 13.68 0.40
C SER A 103 5.30 13.04 0.37
N SER A 104 6.26 13.66 -0.34
CA SER A 104 7.65 13.19 -0.41
C SER A 104 8.40 13.43 0.91
N SER A 105 8.44 12.42 1.80
CA SER A 105 9.24 12.47 3.03
C SER A 105 10.59 11.78 2.85
N SER A 106 11.64 12.54 2.52
CA SER A 106 13.05 12.10 2.36
C SER A 106 13.24 10.63 1.88
N VAL A 107 12.52 10.29 0.81
CA VAL A 107 12.30 9.02 0.09
C VAL A 107 11.08 8.19 0.51
N CYS A 108 10.92 7.80 1.77
CA CYS A 108 9.70 7.18 2.31
C CYS A 108 9.85 7.18 3.85
N TYR A 109 8.77 6.90 4.58
CA TYR A 109 8.79 6.80 6.04
C TYR A 109 9.79 5.73 6.46
N SER A 110 10.91 6.16 7.04
CA SER A 110 11.86 5.27 7.68
C SER A 110 11.37 5.00 9.09
N LEU A 111 11.38 3.74 9.51
CA LEU A 111 11.30 3.43 10.93
C LEU A 111 12.44 4.19 11.58
N ALA A 112 12.13 5.13 12.50
CA ALA A 112 13.13 5.66 13.40
C ALA A 112 13.88 4.46 13.95
N SER A 113 15.22 4.45 13.81
CA SER A 113 16.05 3.35 14.26
C SER A 113 15.66 3.02 15.70
N TYR A 114 14.92 1.92 15.88
CA TYR A 114 14.67 1.37 17.19
C TYR A 114 16.02 0.81 17.63
N SER A 115 16.83 1.65 18.27
CA SER A 115 17.95 1.17 19.05
C SER A 115 17.33 0.38 20.18
N ALA A 116 17.32 -0.95 20.07
CA ALA A 116 17.08 -1.80 21.22
C ALA A 116 18.04 -1.32 22.31
N ILE A 117 17.49 -0.72 23.37
CA ILE A 117 18.27 -0.48 24.58
C ILE A 117 18.49 -1.88 25.15
N GLU A 118 19.63 -2.50 24.82
CA GLU A 118 20.15 -3.57 25.67
C GLU A 118 20.37 -2.95 27.05
N THR A 119 19.45 -3.25 27.96
CA THR A 119 19.67 -3.04 29.38
C THR A 119 20.64 -4.15 29.82
N ALA A 120 21.85 -3.73 30.17
CA ALA A 120 22.85 -4.59 30.80
C ALA A 120 22.48 -4.92 32.25
#